data_AF-A0A7C2EFT2-F1
#
_entry.id   AF-A0A7C2EFT2-F1
#
_cell.length_a   1.000
_cell.length_b   1.000
_cell.length_c   1.000
_cell.angle_alpha   90.00
_cell.angle_beta   90.00
_cell.angle_gamma   90.00
#
_symmetry.space_group_name_H-M   'P 1'
#
loop_
_entity.id
_entity.type
_entity.pdbx_description
1 polymer ?
#
loop_
_entity_poly.entity_id
_entity_poly.type
_entity_poly.pdbx_seq_one_letter_code
_entity_poly.pdbx_strand_id
1 'polypeptide(L)'
;MTLPADPQLVNIRPEPSLRDYVDVIRRRRAVFIQVAVLVLVAGIVITALQKPIYRTTAKLVVPQTSPNVSIIDASSPIATMLAAAAPDTVSTQIEVLQSSEFLSEARERAGVTARPGVIPPAVRVEGQQNTNIIRIQVEGGDPAEITRLANAILDLHIERTDLLRATGLKDTLEFVRKQAKEAYDRLQAADNQLQQFRRAHRIAATTAAEDARIKEYAGLEAKLRDEEREITVLESDLALLRRRLEAEPISLVQKTPRENPRR
;
A
#
# COMPACT_ATOMS: atom_id res chain seq x y z
N MET A 1 -74.55 -65.11 36.72
CA MET A 1 -74.20 -64.86 35.30
C MET A 1 -74.75 -63.48 34.96
N THR A 2 -73.99 -62.38 34.95
CA THR A 2 -72.80 -61.95 34.14
C THR A 2 -73.17 -61.28 32.80
N LEU A 3 -72.43 -60.18 32.50
CA LEU A 3 -72.27 -59.34 31.27
C LEU A 3 -73.25 -58.16 31.02
N PRO A 4 -72.93 -57.12 30.17
CA PRO A 4 -71.71 -56.26 30.03
C PRO A 4 -71.96 -54.75 29.65
N ALA A 5 -70.86 -53.94 29.54
CA ALA A 5 -70.53 -52.74 28.71
C ALA A 5 -71.34 -51.40 28.71
N ASP A 6 -70.65 -50.23 28.85
CA ASP A 6 -70.76 -49.03 27.95
C ASP A 6 -69.69 -47.91 28.27
N PRO A 7 -69.52 -46.82 27.48
CA PRO A 7 -68.31 -46.50 26.71
C PRO A 7 -67.35 -45.49 27.37
N GLN A 8 -66.10 -45.48 26.90
CA GLN A 8 -65.07 -44.53 27.34
C GLN A 8 -65.33 -43.11 26.82
N LEU A 9 -65.33 -42.15 27.75
CA LEU A 9 -65.42 -40.71 27.50
C LEU A 9 -64.12 -40.19 26.88
N VAL A 10 -64.04 -40.15 25.55
CA VAL A 10 -63.03 -39.36 24.85
C VAL A 10 -63.40 -37.88 25.01
N ASN A 11 -62.74 -37.21 25.96
CA ASN A 11 -62.87 -35.77 26.18
C ASN A 11 -62.15 -35.02 25.03
N ILE A 12 -62.86 -34.79 23.93
CA ILE A 12 -62.39 -33.95 22.82
C ILE A 12 -62.50 -32.50 23.30
N ARG A 13 -61.42 -31.95 23.85
CA ARG A 13 -61.30 -30.51 24.05
C ARG A 13 -61.44 -29.85 22.67
N PRO A 14 -62.37 -28.90 22.47
CA PRO A 14 -62.55 -28.27 21.17
C PRO A 14 -61.22 -27.67 20.70
N GLU A 15 -60.77 -28.06 19.52
CA GLU A 15 -59.59 -27.45 18.91
C GLU A 15 -59.90 -25.97 18.67
N PRO A 16 -59.09 -25.05 19.20
CA PRO A 16 -59.38 -23.63 19.07
C PRO A 16 -59.29 -23.23 17.59
N SER A 17 -60.44 -22.91 17.00
CA SER A 17 -60.57 -22.46 15.61
C SER A 17 -60.00 -21.05 15.45
N LEU A 18 -59.40 -20.75 14.30
CA LEU A 18 -58.86 -19.42 13.97
C LEU A 18 -59.90 -18.29 14.13
N ARG A 19 -61.20 -18.60 14.01
CA ARG A 19 -62.28 -17.64 14.23
C ARG A 19 -62.40 -17.18 15.69
N ASP A 20 -62.20 -18.07 16.66
CA ASP A 20 -62.27 -17.72 18.09
C ASP A 20 -61.15 -16.74 18.48
N TYR A 21 -59.96 -16.86 17.88
CA TYR A 21 -58.87 -15.89 18.10
C TYR A 21 -59.21 -14.50 17.54
N VAL A 22 -59.84 -14.42 16.36
CA VAL A 22 -60.23 -13.13 15.74
C VAL A 22 -61.31 -12.42 16.56
N ASP A 23 -62.26 -13.17 17.12
CA ASP A 23 -63.33 -12.59 17.94
C ASP A 23 -62.81 -12.08 19.30
N VAL A 24 -61.82 -12.75 19.89
CA VAL A 24 -61.10 -12.25 21.07
C VAL A 24 -60.35 -10.96 20.76
N ILE A 25 -59.69 -10.87 19.61
CA ILE A 25 -58.98 -9.65 19.16
C ILE A 25 -59.96 -8.49 18.96
N ARG A 26 -61.11 -8.73 18.32
CA ARG A 26 -62.14 -7.68 18.12
C ARG A 26 -62.74 -7.20 19.44
N ARG A 27 -63.05 -8.12 20.37
CA ARG A 27 -63.67 -7.77 21.66
C ARG A 27 -62.70 -7.05 22.61
N ARG A 28 -61.39 -7.32 22.49
CA ARG A 28 -60.33 -6.73 23.35
C ARG A 28 -59.41 -5.77 22.60
N ARG A 29 -59.81 -5.22 21.46
CA ARG A 29 -58.99 -4.34 20.60
C ARG A 29 -58.27 -3.22 21.36
N ALA A 30 -58.89 -2.67 22.41
CA ALA A 30 -58.28 -1.64 23.25
C ALA A 30 -57.04 -2.13 24.00
N VAL A 31 -57.04 -3.37 24.50
CA VAL A 31 -55.89 -3.98 25.19
C VAL A 31 -54.76 -4.23 24.20
N PHE A 32 -55.07 -4.73 23.00
CA PHE A 32 -54.08 -4.93 21.95
C PHE A 32 -53.45 -3.61 21.51
N ILE A 33 -54.25 -2.55 21.35
CA ILE A 33 -53.76 -1.21 21.02
C ILE A 33 -52.87 -0.66 22.16
N GLN A 34 -53.27 -0.83 23.42
CA GLN A 34 -52.47 -0.39 24.58
C GLN A 34 -51.10 -1.08 24.63
N VAL A 35 -51.05 -2.40 24.45
CA VAL A 35 -49.80 -3.15 24.42
C VAL A 35 -48.94 -2.75 23.22
N ALA A 36 -49.55 -2.59 22.04
CA ALA A 36 -48.84 -2.14 20.84
C ALA A 36 -48.24 -0.74 21.02
N VAL A 37 -49.00 0.20 21.60
CA VAL A 37 -48.51 1.55 21.91
C VAL A 37 -47.40 1.50 22.96
N LEU A 38 -47.52 0.67 24.00
CA LEU A 38 -46.49 0.53 25.02
C LEU A 38 -45.18 0.01 24.45
N VAL A 39 -45.23 -1.02 23.59
CA VAL A 39 -44.04 -1.57 22.91
C VAL A 39 -43.46 -0.54 21.93
N LEU A 40 -44.30 0.20 21.20
CA LEU A 40 -43.86 1.27 20.29
C LEU A 40 -43.14 2.38 21.07
N VAL A 41 -43.72 2.86 22.16
CA VAL A 41 -43.13 3.91 23.01
C VAL A 41 -41.83 3.41 23.64
N ALA A 42 -41.81 2.19 24.19
CA ALA A 42 -40.59 1.60 24.73
C ALA A 42 -39.50 1.48 23.66
N GLY A 43 -39.84 1.04 22.44
CA GLY A 43 -38.92 0.98 21.31
C GLY A 43 -38.35 2.34 20.95
N ILE A 44 -39.20 3.37 20.80
CA ILE A 44 -38.77 4.75 20.50
C ILE A 44 -37.85 5.29 21.59
N VAL A 45 -38.18 5.08 22.87
CA VAL A 45 -37.35 5.52 24.00
C VAL A 45 -35.99 4.82 23.97
N ILE A 46 -35.95 3.51 23.77
CA ILE A 46 -34.70 2.75 23.68
C ILE A 46 -33.85 3.23 22.49
N THR A 47 -34.47 3.39 21.31
CA THR A 47 -33.77 3.86 20.11
C THR A 47 -33.27 5.30 20.25
N ALA A 48 -34.05 6.19 20.88
CA ALA A 48 -33.65 7.59 21.09
C ALA A 48 -32.51 7.72 22.12
N LEU A 49 -32.40 6.81 23.08
CA LEU A 49 -31.32 6.79 24.07
C LEU A 49 -30.06 6.06 23.58
N GLN A 50 -30.12 5.35 22.44
CA GLN A 50 -28.97 4.63 21.90
C GLN A 50 -27.93 5.61 21.35
N LYS A 51 -26.70 5.52 21.84
CA LYS A 51 -25.59 6.36 21.36
C LYS A 51 -25.23 5.98 19.92
N PRO A 52 -25.22 6.92 18.97
CA PRO A 52 -24.81 6.63 17.59
C PRO A 52 -23.31 6.30 17.53
N ILE A 53 -22.97 5.31 16.70
CA ILE A 53 -21.59 4.94 16.39
C ILE A 53 -21.33 5.34 14.93
N TYR A 54 -20.38 6.24 14.73
CA TYR A 54 -19.94 6.69 13.42
C TYR A 54 -18.68 5.93 13.00
N ARG A 55 -18.49 5.74 11.70
CA ARG A 55 -17.32 5.08 11.12
C ARG A 55 -16.76 5.91 9.97
N THR A 56 -15.46 6.20 10.03
CA THR A 56 -14.69 6.80 8.93
C THR A 56 -13.73 5.76 8.37
N THR A 57 -13.57 5.73 7.06
CA THR A 57 -12.64 4.82 6.37
C THR A 57 -11.68 5.61 5.50
N ALA A 58 -10.39 5.41 5.72
CA ALA A 58 -9.31 5.90 4.87
C ALA A 58 -8.64 4.73 4.14
N LYS A 59 -8.09 5.01 2.96
CA LYS A 59 -7.31 4.05 2.16
C LYS A 59 -5.94 4.65 1.87
N LEU A 60 -4.90 3.95 2.24
CA LEU A 60 -3.51 4.29 1.97
C LEU A 60 -2.96 3.33 0.94
N VAL A 61 -2.41 3.86 -0.15
CA VAL A 61 -1.75 3.06 -1.20
C VAL A 61 -0.26 3.04 -0.91
N VAL A 62 0.31 1.84 -0.82
CA VAL A 62 1.75 1.63 -0.63
C VAL A 62 2.40 1.47 -2.00
N PRO A 63 3.24 2.41 -2.46
CA PRO A 63 3.91 2.29 -3.75
C PRO A 63 4.84 1.08 -3.76
N GLN A 64 4.65 0.17 -4.73
CA GLN A 64 5.64 -0.86 -5.01
C GLN A 64 6.73 -0.22 -5.87
N THR A 65 7.75 0.33 -5.23
CA THR A 65 8.99 0.59 -5.94
C THR A 65 9.82 -0.66 -5.80
N SER A 66 9.63 -1.63 -6.69
CA SER A 66 10.64 -2.66 -6.88
C SER A 66 11.84 -1.93 -7.47
N PRO A 67 12.94 -1.73 -6.73
CA PRO A 67 14.14 -1.17 -7.33
C PRO A 67 14.67 -2.28 -8.23
N ASN A 68 14.21 -2.32 -9.49
CA ASN A 68 14.90 -3.02 -10.57
C ASN A 68 16.16 -2.21 -10.91
N VAL A 69 16.98 -1.94 -9.90
CA VAL A 69 18.38 -1.63 -10.11
C VAL A 69 18.99 -2.98 -10.32
N SER A 70 19.43 -3.27 -11.54
CA SER A 70 20.22 -4.47 -11.83
C SER A 70 21.55 -4.29 -11.10
N ILE A 71 21.57 -4.63 -9.81
CA ILE A 71 22.77 -4.53 -8.99
C ILE A 71 23.73 -5.57 -9.55
N ILE A 72 24.77 -5.08 -10.22
CA ILE A 72 25.80 -5.88 -10.88
C ILE A 72 26.47 -6.85 -9.89
N ASP A 73 26.41 -6.54 -8.59
CA ASP A 73 26.92 -7.38 -7.51
C ASP A 73 26.09 -7.24 -6.22
N ALA A 74 25.32 -8.27 -5.87
CA ALA A 74 24.51 -8.33 -4.66
C ALA A 74 25.34 -8.34 -3.36
N SER A 75 26.67 -8.53 -3.44
CA SER A 75 27.58 -8.45 -2.29
C SER A 75 28.05 -7.02 -1.97
N SER A 76 27.69 -6.04 -2.81
CA SER A 76 28.08 -4.65 -2.60
C SER A 76 27.40 -4.05 -1.36
N PRO A 77 28.15 -3.36 -0.46
CA PRO A 77 27.58 -2.67 0.69
C PRO A 77 26.60 -1.55 0.29
N ILE A 78 26.65 -1.05 -0.95
CA ILE A 78 25.67 -0.07 -1.45
C ILE A 78 24.31 -0.75 -1.68
N ALA A 79 24.32 -2.01 -2.12
CA ALA A 79 23.10 -2.78 -2.36
C ALA A 79 22.30 -2.99 -1.08
N THR A 80 23.00 -3.30 0.03
CA THR A 80 22.37 -3.50 1.33
C THR A 80 21.82 -2.21 1.91
N MET A 81 22.52 -1.07 1.75
CA MET A 81 22.02 0.23 2.18
C MET A 81 20.82 0.70 1.36
N LEU A 82 20.84 0.47 0.04
CA LEU A 82 19.71 0.82 -0.83
C LEU A 82 18.48 -0.09 -0.57
N ALA A 83 18.71 -1.36 -0.25
CA ALA A 83 17.65 -2.28 0.17
C ALA A 83 17.05 -1.89 1.53
N ALA A 84 17.85 -1.38 2.46
CA ALA A 84 17.36 -0.85 3.74
C ALA A 84 16.59 0.47 3.57
N ALA A 85 16.88 1.24 2.53
CA ALA A 85 16.12 2.44 2.17
C ALA A 85 14.84 2.12 1.35
N ALA A 86 14.63 0.86 0.97
CA ALA A 86 13.46 0.45 0.22
C ALA A 86 12.19 0.56 1.09
N PRO A 87 11.02 0.79 0.49
CA PRO A 87 9.76 0.82 1.23
C PRO A 87 9.51 -0.52 1.95
N ASP A 88 9.15 -0.45 3.23
CA ASP A 88 8.75 -1.62 4.00
C ASP A 88 7.58 -2.38 3.36
N THR A 89 7.46 -3.68 3.67
CA THR A 89 6.32 -4.47 3.22
C THR A 89 5.01 -3.95 3.82
N VAL A 90 3.90 -4.18 3.14
CA VAL A 90 2.56 -3.79 3.61
C VAL A 90 2.27 -4.35 5.01
N SER A 91 2.71 -5.59 5.31
CA SER A 91 2.53 -6.22 6.62
C SER A 91 3.28 -5.47 7.73
N THR A 92 4.54 -5.12 7.49
CA THR A 92 5.34 -4.32 8.44
C THR A 92 4.72 -2.95 8.67
N GLN A 93 4.24 -2.30 7.62
CA GLN A 93 3.57 -1.00 7.74
C GLN A 93 2.27 -1.08 8.55
N ILE A 94 1.49 -2.15 8.40
CA ILE A 94 0.29 -2.38 9.21
C ILE A 94 0.66 -2.50 10.70
N GLU A 95 1.71 -3.25 11.03
CA GLU A 95 2.18 -3.41 12.41
C GLU A 95 2.61 -2.07 13.01
N VAL A 96 3.34 -1.25 12.25
CA VAL A 96 3.71 0.12 12.67
C VAL A 96 2.47 0.99 12.90
N LEU A 97 1.49 0.96 12.00
CA LEU A 97 0.24 1.73 12.11
C LEU A 97 -0.65 1.26 13.28
N GLN A 98 -0.56 -0.02 13.68
CA GLN A 98 -1.25 -0.58 14.84
C GLN A 98 -0.51 -0.36 16.16
N SER A 99 0.77 0.04 16.10
CA SER A 99 1.58 0.23 17.29
C SER A 99 0.98 1.31 18.21
N SER A 100 1.07 1.07 19.52
CA SER A 100 0.51 1.99 20.53
C SER A 100 1.12 3.37 20.46
N GLU A 101 2.42 3.45 20.16
CA GLU A 101 3.19 4.71 20.05
C GLU A 101 2.77 5.54 18.85
N PHE A 102 2.52 4.89 17.71
CA PHE A 102 2.02 5.59 16.52
C PHE A 102 0.60 6.12 16.76
N LEU A 103 -0.27 5.30 17.36
CA LEU A 103 -1.65 5.68 17.63
C LEU A 103 -1.78 6.73 18.75
N SER A 104 -0.89 6.76 19.73
CA SER A 104 -0.88 7.81 20.77
C SER A 104 -0.52 9.15 20.16
N GLU A 105 0.56 9.23 19.37
CA GLU A 105 0.97 10.46 18.69
C GLU A 105 -0.11 10.95 17.71
N ALA A 106 -0.72 10.03 16.94
CA ALA A 106 -1.79 10.39 16.02
C ALA A 106 -3.02 10.96 16.76
N ARG A 107 -3.36 10.44 17.95
CA ARG A 107 -4.45 10.98 18.79
C ARG A 107 -4.12 12.36 19.34
N GLU A 108 -2.88 12.57 19.76
CA GLU A 108 -2.41 13.87 20.24
C GLU A 108 -2.49 14.94 19.14
N ARG A 109 -1.96 14.64 17.95
CA ARG A 109 -2.05 15.52 16.77
C ARG A 109 -3.49 15.81 16.34
N ALA A 110 -4.37 14.82 16.45
CA ALA A 110 -5.79 14.97 16.12
C ALA A 110 -6.59 15.73 17.20
N GLY A 111 -5.99 16.00 18.37
CA GLY A 111 -6.67 16.64 19.50
C GLY A 111 -7.80 15.78 20.08
N VAL A 112 -7.63 14.45 20.06
CA VAL A 112 -8.60 13.49 20.59
C VAL A 112 -8.55 13.54 22.11
N THR A 113 -9.63 14.03 22.72
CA THR A 113 -9.76 14.14 24.18
C THR A 113 -10.89 13.26 24.68
N ALA A 114 -10.64 12.49 25.74
CA ALA A 114 -11.66 11.65 26.37
C ALA A 114 -12.77 12.53 26.97
N ARG A 115 -13.97 12.49 26.37
CA ARG A 115 -15.16 13.22 26.82
C ARG A 115 -16.15 12.26 27.49
N PRO A 116 -16.63 12.55 28.71
CA PRO A 116 -17.65 11.73 29.35
C PRO A 116 -18.89 11.60 28.46
N GLY A 117 -19.33 10.36 28.19
CA GLY A 117 -20.52 10.09 27.38
C GLY A 117 -20.26 9.84 25.90
N VAL A 118 -19.10 10.22 25.35
CA VAL A 118 -18.69 9.95 23.97
C VAL A 118 -17.93 8.62 23.91
N ILE A 119 -18.24 7.79 22.91
CA ILE A 119 -17.52 6.53 22.68
C ILE A 119 -16.12 6.87 22.16
N PRO A 120 -15.04 6.43 22.81
CA PRO A 120 -13.68 6.74 22.40
C PRO A 120 -13.38 6.16 21.02
N PRO A 121 -12.57 6.83 20.20
CA PRO A 121 -12.28 6.37 18.86
C PRO A 121 -11.45 5.07 18.89
N ALA A 122 -12.01 4.02 18.28
CA ALA A 122 -11.33 2.75 18.05
C ALA A 122 -10.76 2.72 16.63
N VAL A 123 -9.48 2.37 16.49
CA VAL A 123 -8.79 2.32 15.20
C VAL A 123 -8.56 0.86 14.82
N ARG A 124 -8.89 0.51 13.58
CA ARG A 124 -8.66 -0.81 13.00
C ARG A 124 -7.93 -0.64 11.68
N VAL A 125 -6.76 -1.26 11.56
CA VAL A 125 -5.92 -1.19 10.35
C VAL A 125 -5.85 -2.57 9.74
N GLU A 126 -6.25 -2.70 8.48
CA GLU A 126 -6.31 -3.98 7.77
C GLU A 126 -5.73 -3.83 6.36
N GLY A 127 -4.88 -4.78 5.96
CA GLY A 127 -4.45 -4.91 4.58
C GLY A 127 -5.53 -5.56 3.73
N GLN A 128 -5.75 -5.06 2.52
CA GLN A 128 -6.61 -5.75 1.56
C GLN A 128 -5.79 -6.81 0.80
N GLN A 129 -6.23 -8.07 0.88
CA GLN A 129 -5.53 -9.20 0.25
C GLN A 129 -5.25 -8.96 -1.24
N ASN A 130 -4.07 -9.38 -1.69
CA ASN A 130 -3.59 -9.23 -3.08
C ASN A 130 -3.59 -7.78 -3.59
N THR A 131 -3.56 -6.80 -2.67
CA THR A 131 -3.45 -5.39 -3.02
C THR A 131 -2.44 -4.70 -2.11
N ASN A 132 -1.86 -3.60 -2.57
CA ASN A 132 -0.98 -2.75 -1.76
C ASN A 132 -1.77 -1.62 -1.11
N ILE A 133 -2.97 -1.93 -0.66
CA ILE A 133 -3.88 -0.96 -0.05
C ILE A 133 -4.08 -1.32 1.41
N ILE A 134 -3.73 -0.39 2.28
CA ILE A 134 -4.01 -0.44 3.71
C ILE A 134 -5.31 0.32 3.95
N ARG A 135 -6.27 -0.34 4.57
CA ARG A 135 -7.54 0.25 4.98
C ARG A 135 -7.48 0.60 6.46
N ILE A 136 -7.74 1.85 6.78
CA ILE A 136 -7.78 2.36 8.15
C ILE A 136 -9.23 2.71 8.45
N GLN A 137 -9.82 2.03 9.43
CA GLN A 137 -11.18 2.27 9.90
C GLN A 137 -11.13 2.87 11.30
N VAL A 138 -11.85 3.96 11.50
CA VAL A 138 -11.97 4.62 12.80
C VAL A 138 -13.44 4.69 13.19
N GLU A 139 -13.78 4.16 14.36
CA GLU A 139 -15.15 4.14 14.89
C GLU A 139 -15.24 4.95 16.18
N GLY A 140 -16.30 5.75 16.35
CA GLY A 140 -16.43 6.59 17.54
C GLY A 140 -17.77 7.32 17.63
N GLY A 141 -17.95 8.06 18.72
CA GLY A 141 -19.20 8.80 18.98
C GLY A 141 -19.30 10.17 18.31
N ASP A 142 -18.21 10.71 17.77
CA ASP A 142 -18.15 12.03 17.12
C ASP A 142 -17.57 11.90 15.69
N PRO A 143 -18.33 12.21 14.63
CA PRO A 143 -17.89 12.08 13.24
C PRO A 143 -16.71 13.02 12.89
N ALA A 144 -16.63 14.19 13.52
CA ALA A 144 -15.53 15.13 13.26
C ALA A 144 -14.21 14.62 13.88
N GLU A 145 -14.29 14.06 15.09
CA GLU A 145 -13.15 13.50 15.81
C GLU A 145 -12.54 12.29 15.09
N ILE A 146 -13.37 11.32 14.68
CA ILE A 146 -12.89 10.13 13.95
C ILE A 146 -12.27 10.48 12.60
N THR A 147 -12.75 11.55 11.94
CA THR A 147 -12.21 12.00 10.65
C THR A 147 -10.87 12.69 10.83
N ARG A 148 -10.74 13.56 11.84
CA ARG A 148 -9.43 14.16 12.19
C ARG A 148 -8.41 13.10 12.58
N LEU A 149 -8.80 12.08 13.35
CA LEU A 149 -7.90 10.99 13.71
C LEU A 149 -7.46 10.18 12.48
N ALA A 150 -8.40 9.83 11.59
CA ALA A 150 -8.06 9.11 10.36
C ALA A 150 -7.07 9.89 9.49
N ASN A 151 -7.26 11.20 9.33
CA ASN A 151 -6.35 12.06 8.57
C ASN A 151 -4.98 12.18 9.27
N ALA A 152 -4.96 12.40 10.59
CA ALA A 152 -3.72 12.50 11.35
C ALA A 152 -2.87 11.22 11.27
N ILE A 153 -3.49 10.04 11.25
CA ILE A 153 -2.81 8.76 11.02
C ILE A 153 -2.13 8.74 9.64
N LEU A 154 -2.82 9.19 8.59
CA LEU A 154 -2.25 9.24 7.24
C LEU A 154 -1.10 10.23 7.15
N ASP A 155 -1.30 11.45 7.66
CA ASP A 155 -0.32 12.52 7.60
C ASP A 155 0.96 12.15 8.36
N LEU A 156 0.82 11.59 9.57
CA LEU A 156 1.94 11.10 10.37
C LEU A 156 2.70 9.97 9.66
N HIS A 157 1.98 9.07 8.98
CA HIS A 157 2.61 7.97 8.24
C HIS A 157 3.43 8.49 7.07
N ILE A 158 2.85 9.37 6.25
CA ILE A 158 3.52 9.96 5.08
C ILE A 158 4.77 10.72 5.53
N GLU A 159 4.65 11.56 6.57
CA GLU A 159 5.77 12.31 7.13
C GLU A 159 6.93 11.40 7.58
N ARG A 160 6.64 10.37 8.38
CA ARG A 160 7.66 9.43 8.86
C ARG A 160 8.31 8.66 7.73
N THR A 161 7.53 8.19 6.76
CA THR A 161 8.07 7.44 5.62
C THR A 161 8.97 8.32 4.75
N ASP A 162 8.59 9.58 4.51
CA ASP A 162 9.41 10.51 3.73
C ASP A 162 10.71 10.87 4.45
N LEU A 163 10.67 11.07 5.77
CA LEU A 163 11.85 11.31 6.60
C LEU A 163 12.83 10.13 6.57
N LEU A 164 12.32 8.90 6.71
CA LEU A 164 13.14 7.68 6.66
C LEU A 164 13.81 7.51 5.29
N ARG A 165 13.06 7.69 4.20
CA ARG A 165 13.60 7.62 2.83
C ARG A 165 14.66 8.68 2.57
N ALA A 166 14.40 9.93 2.95
CA ALA A 166 15.36 11.02 2.77
C ALA A 166 16.66 10.77 3.56
N THR A 167 16.54 10.27 4.78
CA THR A 167 17.70 9.95 5.63
C THR A 167 18.49 8.78 5.07
N GLY A 168 17.85 7.65 4.74
CA GLY A 168 18.53 6.49 4.16
C GLY A 168 19.25 6.79 2.84
N LEU A 169 18.66 7.63 1.99
CA LEU A 169 19.30 8.07 0.75
C LEU A 169 20.52 8.97 1.00
N LYS A 170 20.42 9.88 1.98
CA LYS A 170 21.54 10.74 2.38
C LYS A 170 22.72 9.91 2.88
N ASP A 171 22.47 8.92 3.73
CA ASP A 171 23.50 8.04 4.29
C ASP A 171 24.17 7.21 3.18
N THR A 172 23.37 6.67 2.25
CA THR A 172 23.87 5.94 1.08
C THR A 172 24.79 6.84 0.23
N LEU A 173 24.39 8.08 0.00
CA LEU A 173 25.14 9.05 -0.80
C LEU A 173 26.45 9.49 -0.11
N GLU A 174 26.44 9.63 1.21
CA GLU A 174 27.66 9.87 1.99
C GLU A 174 28.64 8.69 1.90
N PHE A 175 28.14 7.46 2.02
CA PHE A 175 28.94 6.25 1.86
C PHE A 175 29.59 6.16 0.47
N VAL A 176 28.82 6.39 -0.59
CA VAL A 176 29.33 6.38 -1.98
C VAL A 176 30.41 7.44 -2.18
N ARG A 177 30.22 8.65 -1.65
CA ARG A 177 31.23 9.72 -1.72
C ARG A 177 32.53 9.33 -1.02
N LYS A 178 32.44 8.70 0.16
CA LYS A 178 33.61 8.23 0.89
C LYS A 178 34.36 7.14 0.11
N GLN A 179 33.65 6.16 -0.44
CA GLN A 179 34.26 5.10 -1.24
C GLN A 179 34.92 5.62 -2.52
N ALA A 180 34.29 6.59 -3.20
CA ALA A 180 34.87 7.23 -4.38
C ALA A 180 36.20 7.95 -4.05
N LYS A 181 36.25 8.64 -2.91
CA LYS A 181 37.48 9.30 -2.43
C LYS A 181 38.58 8.28 -2.12
N GLU A 182 38.27 7.24 -1.35
CA GLU A 182 39.25 6.19 -1.01
C GLU A 182 39.79 5.47 -2.25
N ALA A 183 38.94 5.21 -3.25
CA ALA A 183 39.36 4.61 -4.51
C ALA A 183 40.31 5.53 -5.29
N TYR A 184 40.02 6.83 -5.33
CA TYR A 184 40.87 7.84 -5.96
C TYR A 184 42.24 7.92 -5.27
N ASP A 185 42.28 7.97 -3.93
CA ASP A 185 43.51 8.03 -3.16
C ASP A 185 44.38 6.77 -3.37
N ARG A 186 43.77 5.59 -3.43
CA ARG A 186 44.47 4.32 -3.74
C ARG A 186 45.02 4.30 -5.15
N LEU A 187 44.25 4.78 -6.13
CA LEU A 187 44.70 4.90 -7.53
C LEU A 187 45.93 5.80 -7.62
N GLN A 188 45.89 6.97 -6.98
CA GLN A 188 47.01 7.91 -6.97
C GLN A 188 48.25 7.32 -6.27
N ALA A 189 48.07 6.58 -5.16
CA ALA A 189 49.15 5.89 -4.49
C ALA A 189 49.79 4.80 -5.37
N ALA A 190 48.95 4.00 -6.04
CA ALA A 190 49.41 2.95 -6.97
C ALA A 190 50.17 3.55 -8.17
N ASP A 191 49.68 4.66 -8.75
CA ASP A 191 50.36 5.34 -9.85
C ASP A 191 51.73 5.89 -9.42
N ASN A 192 51.81 6.50 -8.23
CA ASN A 192 53.08 6.96 -7.65
C ASN A 192 54.07 5.81 -7.42
N GLN A 193 53.60 4.66 -6.91
CA GLN A 193 54.44 3.48 -6.72
C GLN A 193 54.94 2.93 -8.06
N LEU A 194 54.09 2.88 -9.07
CA LEU A 194 54.46 2.46 -10.42
C LEU A 194 55.51 3.42 -11.01
N GLN A 195 55.34 4.74 -10.84
CA GLN A 195 56.34 5.72 -11.28
C GLN A 195 57.68 5.54 -10.58
N GLN A 196 57.69 5.31 -9.27
CA GLN A 196 58.93 5.08 -8.52
C GLN A 196 59.63 3.79 -8.96
N PHE A 197 58.87 2.71 -9.15
CA PHE A 197 59.40 1.44 -9.66
C PHE A 197 60.04 1.63 -11.05
N ARG A 198 59.36 2.34 -11.95
CA ARG A 198 59.88 2.69 -13.29
C ARG A 198 61.21 3.47 -13.21
N ARG A 199 61.32 4.43 -12.30
CA ARG A 199 62.53 5.24 -12.08
C ARG A 199 63.68 4.42 -11.50
N ALA A 200 63.40 3.58 -10.50
CA ALA A 200 64.40 2.78 -9.80
C ALA A 200 65.04 1.71 -10.71
N HIS A 201 64.26 1.08 -11.60
CA HIS A 201 64.73 -0.01 -12.46
C HIS A 201 65.19 0.44 -13.87
N ARG A 202 65.26 1.75 -14.16
CA ARG A 202 65.70 2.33 -15.46
C ARG A 202 65.04 1.68 -16.70
N ILE A 203 63.77 1.26 -16.60
CA ILE A 203 63.02 0.59 -17.69
C ILE A 203 62.50 1.59 -18.76
N ALA A 204 62.82 2.88 -18.60
CA ALA A 204 62.25 4.00 -19.36
C ALA A 204 62.38 3.93 -20.90
N ALA A 205 63.32 3.14 -21.46
CA ALA A 205 63.53 3.04 -22.91
C ALA A 205 62.64 2.00 -23.60
N THR A 206 62.30 0.89 -22.93
CA THR A 206 61.40 -0.14 -23.49
C THR A 206 59.93 0.22 -23.24
N THR A 207 59.65 1.00 -22.20
CA THR A 207 58.29 1.36 -21.77
C THR A 207 57.66 2.52 -22.52
N ALA A 208 58.38 3.31 -23.33
CA ALA A 208 57.74 4.37 -24.12
C ALA A 208 56.72 3.79 -25.13
N ALA A 209 57.03 2.60 -25.67
CA ALA A 209 56.11 1.84 -26.52
C ALA A 209 54.96 1.21 -25.71
N GLU A 210 55.21 0.75 -24.48
CA GLU A 210 54.15 0.24 -23.58
C GLU A 210 53.26 1.35 -23.02
N ASP A 211 53.79 2.53 -22.70
CA ASP A 211 53.02 3.70 -22.27
C ASP A 211 52.17 4.26 -23.42
N ALA A 212 52.69 4.22 -24.65
CA ALA A 212 51.89 4.52 -25.83
C ALA A 212 50.74 3.50 -25.98
N ARG A 213 51.00 2.20 -25.78
CA ARG A 213 49.97 1.16 -25.79
C ARG A 213 48.97 1.28 -24.65
N ILE A 214 49.39 1.63 -23.43
CA ILE A 214 48.47 1.85 -22.29
C ILE A 214 47.60 3.08 -22.55
N LYS A 215 48.15 4.17 -23.11
CA LYS A 215 47.34 5.32 -23.54
C LYS A 215 46.37 4.97 -24.65
N GLU A 216 46.80 4.14 -25.60
CA GLU A 216 45.94 3.65 -26.67
C GLU A 216 44.83 2.74 -26.12
N TYR A 217 45.14 1.85 -25.17
CA TYR A 217 44.18 0.98 -24.50
C TYR A 217 43.18 1.77 -23.64
N ALA A 218 43.65 2.75 -22.87
CA ALA A 218 42.80 3.65 -22.10
C ALA A 218 41.90 4.51 -23.02
N GLY A 219 42.40 4.91 -24.18
CA GLY A 219 41.62 5.59 -25.22
C GLY A 219 40.57 4.67 -25.86
N LEU A 220 40.91 3.40 -26.09
CA LEU A 220 39.99 2.36 -26.56
C LEU A 220 38.90 2.05 -25.53
N GLU A 221 39.26 1.95 -24.25
CA GLU A 221 38.32 1.70 -23.15
C GLU A 221 37.38 2.89 -22.93
N ALA A 222 37.89 4.12 -23.07
CA ALA A 222 37.08 5.33 -23.06
C ALA A 222 36.07 5.36 -24.23
N LYS A 223 36.50 5.00 -25.44
CA LYS A 223 35.61 4.85 -26.59
C LYS A 223 34.55 3.78 -26.36
N LEU A 224 34.95 2.60 -25.86
CA LEU A 224 34.02 1.50 -25.56
C LEU A 224 32.91 1.94 -24.59
N ARG A 225 33.28 2.69 -23.54
CA ARG A 225 32.33 3.27 -22.58
C ARG A 225 31.42 4.36 -23.16
N ASP A 226 31.89 5.11 -24.16
CA ASP A 226 31.06 6.06 -24.87
C ASP A 226 30.06 5.31 -25.78
N GLU A 227 30.52 4.27 -26.48
CA GLU A 227 29.69 3.40 -27.32
C GLU A 227 28.61 2.66 -26.50
N GLU A 228 28.96 2.10 -25.34
CA GLU A 228 28.00 1.45 -24.43
C GLU A 228 26.92 2.43 -23.93
N ARG A 229 27.32 3.68 -23.65
CA ARG A 229 26.37 4.74 -23.30
C ARG A 229 25.44 5.05 -24.46
N GLU A 230 25.95 5.11 -25.69
CA GLU A 230 25.15 5.35 -26.89
C GLU A 230 24.17 4.21 -27.16
N ILE A 231 24.58 2.94 -27.00
CA ILE A 231 23.69 1.78 -27.08
C ILE A 231 22.58 1.87 -26.04
N THR A 232 22.92 2.20 -24.78
CA THR A 232 21.93 2.34 -23.70
C THR A 232 20.90 3.44 -24.02
N VAL A 233 21.36 4.56 -24.60
CA VAL A 233 20.46 5.64 -25.04
C VAL A 233 19.57 5.17 -26.20
N LEU A 234 20.13 4.50 -27.21
CA LEU A 234 19.38 3.95 -28.36
C LEU A 234 18.35 2.90 -27.94
N GLU A 235 18.67 2.04 -26.97
CA GLU A 235 17.72 1.08 -26.40
C GLU A 235 16.56 1.79 -25.70
N SER A 236 16.86 2.87 -24.96
CA SER A 236 15.84 3.69 -24.31
C SER A 236 14.93 4.38 -25.33
N ASP A 237 15.47 4.87 -26.45
CA ASP A 237 14.71 5.47 -27.55
C ASP A 237 13.85 4.45 -28.30
N LEU A 238 14.37 3.25 -28.54
CA LEU A 238 13.61 2.13 -29.14
C LEU A 238 12.45 1.69 -28.24
N ALA A 239 12.66 1.64 -26.93
CA ALA A 239 11.60 1.34 -25.97
C ALA A 239 10.50 2.41 -25.99
N LEU A 240 10.87 3.69 -26.12
CA LEU A 240 9.91 4.80 -26.27
C LEU A 240 9.15 4.74 -27.60
N LEU A 241 9.83 4.41 -28.70
CA LEU A 241 9.21 4.25 -30.03
C LEU A 241 8.25 3.05 -30.08
N ARG A 242 8.63 1.91 -29.51
CA ARG A 242 7.73 0.74 -29.38
C ARG A 242 6.47 1.08 -28.60
N ARG A 243 6.61 1.79 -27.48
CA ARG A 243 5.46 2.29 -26.71
C ARG A 243 4.57 3.25 -27.51
N ARG A 244 5.13 4.07 -28.40
CA ARG A 244 4.36 4.93 -29.31
C ARG A 244 3.59 4.15 -30.37
N LEU A 245 4.22 3.14 -30.98
CA LEU A 245 3.58 2.28 -31.98
C LEU A 245 2.46 1.41 -31.38
N GLU A 246 2.62 0.93 -30.15
CA GLU A 246 1.55 0.23 -29.42
C GLU A 246 0.38 1.16 -29.04
N ALA A 247 0.63 2.48 -28.97
CA ALA A 247 -0.39 3.50 -28.71
C ALA A 247 -1.07 4.05 -29.97
N GLU A 248 -0.65 3.64 -31.18
CA GLU A 248 -1.31 3.99 -32.44
C GLU A 248 -2.24 2.83 -32.89
N PRO A 249 -3.57 2.94 -32.72
CA PRO A 249 -4.48 1.92 -33.25
C PRO A 249 -4.42 1.94 -34.78
N ILE A 250 -4.10 0.78 -35.36
CA ILE A 250 -4.14 0.49 -36.79
C ILE A 250 -5.47 1.01 -37.35
N SER A 251 -5.41 2.13 -38.07
CA SER A 251 -6.49 2.58 -38.93
C SER A 251 -6.53 1.60 -40.09
N LEU A 252 -7.34 0.55 -39.97
CA LEU A 252 -7.67 -0.35 -41.07
C LEU A 252 -8.20 0.50 -42.22
N VAL A 253 -7.37 0.67 -43.25
CA VAL A 253 -7.74 1.23 -44.54
C VAL A 253 -8.95 0.45 -45.06
N GLN A 254 -10.14 1.04 -44.96
CA GLN A 254 -11.29 0.59 -45.74
C GLN A 254 -10.94 0.81 -47.22
N LYS A 255 -10.60 -0.26 -47.92
CA LYS A 255 -10.71 -0.30 -49.37
C LYS A 255 -12.19 -0.20 -49.74
N THR A 256 -12.66 1.00 -50.03
CA THR A 256 -13.90 1.21 -50.78
C THR A 256 -13.67 0.67 -52.19
N PRO A 257 -14.46 -0.28 -52.71
CA PRO A 257 -14.36 -0.67 -54.10
C PRO A 257 -14.97 0.44 -54.95
N ARG A 258 -14.12 1.25 -55.61
CA ARG A 258 -14.58 2.13 -56.68
C ARG A 258 -14.86 1.28 -57.91
N GLU A 259 -16.16 1.15 -58.15
CA GLU A 259 -16.79 0.72 -59.39
C GLU A 259 -16.20 1.47 -60.59
N ASN A 260 -15.83 0.72 -61.62
CA ASN A 260 -15.22 1.19 -62.85
C ASN A 260 -16.32 1.37 -63.91
N PRO A 261 -16.64 2.60 -64.37
CA PRO A 261 -17.51 2.76 -65.52
C PRO A 261 -16.69 2.68 -66.81
N ARG A 262 -17.09 1.74 -67.67
CA ARG A 262 -16.72 1.68 -69.08
C ARG A 262 -17.08 3.00 -69.79
N ARG A 263 -16.11 3.66 -70.42
CA ARG A 263 -16.08 4.03 -71.84
C ARG A 263 -14.89 4.89 -72.18
#